data_AF-A0A292SBK6-F1
#
_entry.id   AF-A0A292SBK6-F1
#
_cell.length_a   1.000
_cell.length_b   1.000
_cell.length_c   1.000
_cell.angle_alpha   90.00
_cell.angle_beta   90.00
_cell.angle_gamma   90.00
#
_symmetry.space_group_name_H-M   'P 1'
#
loop_
_entity.id
_entity.type
_entity.pdbx_description
1 polymer ?
#
loop_
_entity_poly.entity_id
_entity_poly.type
_entity_poly.pdbx_seq_one_letter_code
_entity_poly.pdbx_strand_id
1 'polypeptide(L)'
;PTVLIVAFNKNNVFTYPGDKRNSGIEDATIVATHLMLAAYNEGVDSCWINFFNPDELAKAFNLPEDEEILMLLDLGVADKTTTPLPNHNSRKALTETVSFI
;
A
#
# COMPACT_ATOMS: atom_id res chain seq x y z
N PRO A 1 11.62 13.58 6.29
CA PRO A 1 11.39 12.24 5.70
C PRO A 1 10.68 11.38 6.74
N THR A 2 9.71 10.58 6.31
CA THR A 2 8.83 9.80 7.20
C THR A 2 8.46 8.50 6.51
N VAL A 3 8.25 7.43 7.28
CA VAL A 3 7.65 6.18 6.80
C VAL A 3 6.35 5.95 7.56
N LEU A 4 5.27 5.68 6.83
CA LEU A 4 3.99 5.28 7.43
C LEU A 4 3.85 3.76 7.38
N ILE A 5 3.47 3.15 8.50
CA ILE A 5 2.99 1.77 8.52
C ILE A 5 1.48 1.84 8.27
N VAL A 6 1.00 1.33 7.14
CA VAL A 6 -0.43 1.24 6.86
C VAL A 6 -0.91 -0.15 7.27
N ALA A 7 -1.70 -0.18 8.33
CA ALA A 7 -2.30 -1.39 8.88
C ALA A 7 -3.82 -1.24 9.00
N PHE A 8 -4.52 -2.36 9.18
CA PHE A 8 -5.96 -2.38 9.42
C PHE A 8 -6.30 -3.37 10.53
N ASN A 9 -7.39 -3.09 11.25
CA ASN A 9 -7.89 -3.99 12.29
C ASN A 9 -8.67 -5.14 11.64
N LYS A 10 -8.15 -6.37 11.75
CA LYS A 10 -8.73 -7.57 11.13
C LYS A 10 -10.08 -8.00 11.71
N ASN A 11 -10.46 -7.45 12.87
CA ASN A 11 -11.77 -7.66 13.51
C ASN A 11 -12.80 -6.58 13.13
N ASN A 12 -12.38 -5.51 12.45
CA ASN A 12 -13.26 -4.42 11.99
C ASN A 12 -13.19 -4.28 10.47
N VAL A 13 -13.66 -5.33 9.81
CA VAL A 13 -13.70 -5.44 8.35
C VAL A 13 -15.06 -5.97 7.92
N PHE A 14 -15.49 -5.58 6.73
CA PHE A 14 -16.64 -6.21 6.09
C PHE A 14 -16.24 -7.59 5.55
N THR A 15 -16.93 -8.63 6.00
CA THR A 15 -16.80 -10.00 5.48
C THR A 15 -17.79 -10.21 4.35
N TYR A 16 -17.29 -10.68 3.21
CA TYR A 16 -18.09 -10.89 2.01
C TYR A 16 -19.04 -12.08 2.16
N PRO A 17 -20.19 -12.10 1.45
CA PRO A 17 -21.07 -13.26 1.42
C PRO A 17 -20.30 -14.55 1.08
N GLY A 18 -20.45 -15.57 1.94
CA GLY A 18 -19.76 -16.85 1.80
C GLY A 18 -18.38 -16.92 2.47
N ASP A 19 -17.98 -15.89 3.21
CA ASP A 19 -16.87 -15.88 4.18
C ASP A 19 -15.50 -16.29 3.63
N LYS A 20 -15.30 -16.15 2.32
CA LYS A 20 -14.01 -16.47 1.66
C LYS A 20 -13.01 -15.33 1.70
N ARG A 21 -13.46 -14.09 1.90
CA ARG A 21 -12.65 -12.86 1.87
C ARG A 21 -13.25 -11.81 2.80
N ASN A 22 -12.39 -10.90 3.23
CA ASN A 22 -12.78 -9.67 3.91
C ASN A 22 -12.21 -8.46 3.14
N SER A 23 -12.66 -7.27 3.51
CA SER A 23 -12.32 -5.99 2.89
C SER A 23 -11.06 -5.33 3.45
N GLY A 24 -10.42 -5.85 4.50
CA GLY A 24 -9.36 -5.13 5.21
C GLY A 24 -8.18 -4.70 4.32
N ILE A 25 -7.72 -5.60 3.44
CA ILE A 25 -6.69 -5.29 2.44
C ILE A 25 -7.18 -4.25 1.44
N GLU A 26 -8.44 -4.32 1.01
CA GLU A 26 -9.04 -3.40 0.04
C GLU A 26 -9.17 -2.00 0.65
N ASP A 27 -9.72 -1.91 1.86
CA ASP A 27 -9.90 -0.67 2.62
C ASP A 27 -8.55 0.02 2.87
N ALA A 28 -7.57 -0.73 3.37
CA ALA A 28 -6.22 -0.20 3.60
C ALA A 28 -5.53 0.22 2.29
N THR A 29 -5.75 -0.50 1.18
CA THR A 29 -5.21 -0.16 -0.13
C THR A 29 -5.81 1.15 -0.66
N ILE A 30 -7.11 1.37 -0.46
CA ILE A 30 -7.78 2.61 -0.83
C ILE A 30 -7.18 3.79 -0.05
N VAL A 31 -6.99 3.64 1.27
CA VAL A 31 -6.35 4.65 2.12
C VAL A 31 -4.92 4.93 1.65
N ALA A 32 -4.11 3.90 1.48
CA ALA A 32 -2.72 4.02 1.01
C ALA A 32 -2.62 4.74 -0.36
N THR A 33 -3.53 4.41 -1.29
CA THR A 33 -3.59 5.06 -2.60
C THR A 33 -3.92 6.55 -2.47
N HIS A 34 -4.87 6.91 -1.60
CA HIS A 34 -5.19 8.32 -1.34
C HIS A 34 -4.04 9.06 -0.67
N LEU A 35 -3.32 8.44 0.26
CA LEU A 35 -2.11 9.01 0.88
C LEU A 35 -1.04 9.32 -0.18
N MET A 36 -0.78 8.39 -1.11
CA MET A 36 0.18 8.56 -2.20
C MET A 36 -0.23 9.70 -3.16
N LEU A 37 -1.51 9.78 -3.55
CA LEU A 37 -2.02 10.85 -4.41
C LEU A 37 -1.98 12.22 -3.72
N ALA A 38 -2.29 12.27 -2.43
CA ALA A 38 -2.20 13.49 -1.63
C ALA A 38 -0.74 13.95 -1.48
N ALA A 39 0.20 13.03 -1.21
CA ALA A 39 1.62 13.35 -1.15
C ALA A 39 2.10 13.99 -2.47
N TYR A 40 1.74 13.40 -3.61
CA TYR A 40 2.07 13.97 -4.92
C TYR A 40 1.50 15.39 -5.10
N ASN A 41 0.24 15.62 -4.70
CA ASN A 41 -0.39 16.94 -4.80
C ASN A 41 0.33 18.01 -3.96
N GLU A 42 0.89 17.62 -2.82
CA GLU A 42 1.68 18.49 -1.94
C GLU A 42 3.16 18.61 -2.36
N GLY A 43 3.55 18.01 -3.49
CA GLY A 43 4.94 18.01 -3.96
C GLY A 43 5.88 17.14 -3.11
N VAL A 44 5.34 16.12 -2.44
CA VAL A 44 6.07 15.13 -1.65
C VAL A 44 6.17 13.83 -2.45
N ASP A 45 7.39 13.33 -2.61
CA ASP A 45 7.65 12.04 -3.24
C ASP A 45 7.26 10.90 -2.31
N SER A 46 6.79 9.80 -2.89
CA SER A 46 6.36 8.64 -2.13
C SER A 46 6.68 7.31 -2.81
N CYS A 47 6.82 6.25 -2.01
CA CYS A 47 7.04 4.89 -2.51
C CYS A 47 6.25 3.88 -1.69
N TRP A 48 5.41 3.09 -2.38
CA TRP A 48 4.77 1.92 -1.80
C TRP A 48 5.79 0.78 -1.66
N ILE A 49 6.01 0.29 -0.44
CA ILE A 49 6.94 -0.81 -0.16
C ILE A 49 6.18 -2.05 0.34
N ASN A 50 6.38 -3.17 -0.35
CA ASN A 50 5.86 -4.50 0.00
C ASN A 50 6.94 -5.51 0.39
N PHE A 51 8.22 -5.17 0.17
CA PHE A 51 9.32 -6.12 0.38
C PHE A 51 9.90 -5.98 1.78
N PHE A 52 9.18 -6.52 2.76
CA PHE A 52 9.57 -6.57 4.17
C PHE A 52 8.97 -7.81 4.85
N ASN A 53 9.44 -8.15 6.05
CA ASN A 53 8.81 -9.18 6.89
C ASN A 53 7.77 -8.50 7.82
N PRO A 54 6.46 -8.74 7.64
CA PRO A 54 5.44 -8.09 8.44
C PRO A 54 5.46 -8.51 9.92
N ASP A 55 5.82 -9.76 10.23
CA ASP A 55 5.86 -10.26 11.60
C ASP A 55 7.00 -9.62 12.41
N GLU A 56 8.17 -9.48 11.78
CA GLU A 56 9.32 -8.79 12.38
C GLU A 56 9.01 -7.30 12.60
N LEU A 57 8.33 -6.67 11.64
CA LEU A 57 7.95 -5.26 11.73
C LEU A 57 6.89 -5.03 12.83
N ALA A 58 5.84 -5.86 12.87
CA ALA A 58 4.82 -5.81 13.91
C ALA A 58 5.43 -5.95 15.30
N LYS A 59 6.35 -6.90 15.48
CA LYS A 59 7.09 -7.10 16.73
C LYS A 59 7.98 -5.90 17.08
N ALA A 60 8.71 -5.35 16.12
CA ALA A 60 9.62 -4.23 16.34
C ALA A 60 8.89 -2.97 16.83
N PHE A 61 7.66 -2.75 16.35
CA PHE A 61 6.84 -1.59 16.69
C PHE A 61 5.74 -1.88 17.74
N ASN A 62 5.69 -3.10 18.29
CA ASN A 62 4.68 -3.56 19.24
C ASN A 62 3.24 -3.32 18.73
N LEU A 63 2.96 -3.69 17.48
CA LEU A 63 1.61 -3.56 16.93
C LEU A 63 0.62 -4.46 17.67
N PRO A 64 -0.65 -4.02 17.83
CA PRO A 64 -1.71 -4.86 18.35
C PRO A 64 -1.86 -6.16 17.54
N GLU A 65 -2.19 -7.27 18.21
CA GLU A 65 -2.37 -8.57 17.54
C GLU A 65 -3.53 -8.58 16.52
N ASP A 66 -4.48 -7.67 16.67
CA ASP A 66 -5.61 -7.51 15.76
C ASP A 66 -5.33 -6.57 14.59
N GLU A 67 -4.14 -5.96 14.51
CA GLU A 67 -3.72 -5.20 13.34
C GLU A 67 -2.89 -6.06 12.37
N GLU A 68 -3.26 -5.99 11.09
CA GLU A 68 -2.51 -6.60 9.99
C GLU A 68 -1.86 -5.50 9.15
N ILE A 69 -0.56 -5.60 8.92
CA ILE A 69 0.20 -4.64 8.13
C ILE A 69 -0.01 -4.93 6.64
N LEU A 70 -0.54 -3.95 5.91
CA LEU A 70 -0.64 -4.03 4.45
C LEU A 70 0.69 -3.67 3.78
N MET A 71 1.25 -2.50 4.14
CA MET A 71 2.37 -1.89 3.39
C MET A 71 3.08 -0.79 4.19
N LEU A 72 4.28 -0.40 3.75
CA LEU A 72 5.04 0.76 4.23
C LEU A 72 5.09 1.88 3.18
N LEU A 73 4.71 3.10 3.55
CA LEU A 73 4.70 4.25 2.63
C LEU A 73 5.84 5.18 2.99
N ASP A 74 6.88 5.18 2.16
CA ASP A 74 7.94 6.16 2.27
C ASP A 74 7.43 7.52 1.80
N LEU A 75 7.77 8.59 2.52
CA LEU A 75 7.44 9.98 2.22
C LEU A 75 8.67 10.87 2.36
N GLY A 76 8.95 11.69 1.34
CA GLY A 76 10.11 12.57 1.36
C GLY A 76 10.25 13.44 0.12
N VAL A 77 11.48 13.90 -0.10
CA VAL A 77 11.88 14.65 -1.31
C VAL A 77 12.93 13.81 -2.00
N ALA A 78 12.67 13.44 -3.25
CA ALA A 78 13.59 12.68 -4.07
C ALA A 78 14.86 13.48 -4.34
N ASP A 79 16.00 12.79 -4.36
CA ASP A 79 17.24 13.40 -4.80
C ASP A 79 17.16 13.68 -6.31
N LYS A 80 17.63 14.87 -6.73
CA LYS A 80 17.53 15.34 -8.12
C LYS A 80 18.30 14.49 -9.13
N THR A 81 19.22 13.65 -8.68
CA THR A 81 20.02 12.74 -9.52
C THR A 81 19.36 11.37 -9.70
N THR A 82 18.27 11.10 -8.98
CA THR A 82 17.58 9.81 -9.05
C THR A 82 16.56 9.79 -10.18
N THR A 83 16.30 8.60 -10.70
CA THR A 83 15.27 8.35 -11.70
C THR A 83 14.46 7.12 -11.33
N PRO A 84 13.20 7.01 -11.76
CA PRO A 84 12.44 5.78 -11.60
C PRO A 84 13.15 4.56 -12.21
N LEU A 85 12.87 3.37 -11.69
CA LEU A 85 13.38 2.13 -12.26
C LEU A 85 12.90 1.95 -13.71
N PRO A 86 13.63 1.18 -14.56
CA PRO A 86 13.27 1.01 -15.98
C PRO A 86 11.84 0.51 -16.22
N ASN A 87 11.28 -0.26 -15.29
CA ASN A 87 9.93 -0.81 -15.35
C ASN A 87 8.84 0.16 -14.86
N HIS A 88 9.18 1.36 -14.39
CA HIS A 88 8.21 2.32 -13.82
C HIS A 88 7.05 2.62 -14.77
N ASN A 89 7.31 2.68 -16.08
CA ASN A 89 6.30 2.92 -17.12
C ASN A 89 5.88 1.65 -17.87
N SER A 90 6.38 0.48 -17.48
CA SER A 90 6.01 -0.80 -18.11
C SER A 90 4.61 -1.21 -17.66
N ARG A 91 3.65 -1.27 -18.58
CA ARG A 91 2.27 -1.68 -18.33
C ARG A 91 1.82 -2.64 -19.42
N LYS A 92 0.97 -3.60 -19.06
CA LYS A 92 0.27 -4.46 -20.03
C LYS A 92 -0.65 -3.62 -20.93
N ALA A 93 -0.93 -4.09 -22.13
CA ALA A 93 -1.94 -3.47 -22.98
C ALA A 93 -3.33 -3.60 -22.34
N LEU A 94 -4.23 -2.65 -22.63
CA LEU A 94 -5.60 -2.65 -22.08
C LEU A 94 -6.33 -3.96 -22.36
N THR A 95 -6.18 -4.49 -23.57
CA THR A 95 -6.78 -5.75 -24.04
C THR A 95 -6.29 -6.98 -23.26
N GLU A 96 -5.19 -6.89 -22.52
CA GLU A 96 -4.70 -7.97 -21.65
C GLU A 96 -5.31 -7.90 -20.24
N THR A 97 -6.02 -6.83 -19.90
CA THR A 97 -6.55 -6.58 -18.54
C THR A 97 -8.07 -6.33 -18.50
N VAL A 98 -8.70 -6.12 -19.66
CA VAL A 98 -10.15 -5.83 -19.78
C VAL A 98 -10.79 -6.79 -20.79
N SER A 99 -11.96 -7.33 -20.43
CA SER A 99 -12.79 -8.16 -21.30
C SER A 99 -14.26 -7.79 -21.16
N PHE A 100 -15.01 -7.90 -22.24
CA PHE A 100 -16.46 -7.78 -22.24
C PHE A 100 -17.04 -9.19 -22.32
N ILE A 101 -17.94 -9.53 -21.41
CA ILE A 101 -18.57 -10.84 -21.25
C ILE A 101 -20.08 -10.69 -21.29
#